data_AF-A0AA39T1Z0-F1
#
_entry.id   AF-A0AA39T1Z0-F1
#
_cell.length_a   1.000
_cell.length_b   1.000
_cell.length_c   1.000
_cell.angle_alpha   90.00
_cell.angle_beta   90.00
_cell.angle_gamma   90.00
#
_symmetry.space_group_name_H-M   'P 1'
#
loop_
_entity.id
_entity.type
_entity.pdbx_description
1 polymer ?
#
loop_
_entity_poly.entity_id
_entity_poly.type
_entity_poly.pdbx_seq_one_letter_code
_entity_poly.pdbx_strand_id
1 'polypeptide(L)'
;MGKYKKIQTPVLMIALLFIFTMVNFGFLDGKASCERVYVVRIGDSCTAIAQTFNLSTATFVSRNPNLNCIELFVGQWVCVSP
;
A
#
# COMPACT_ATOMS: atom_id res chain seq x y z
N MET A 1 35.45 -27.01 23.75
CA MET A 1 34.13 -26.47 23.32
C MET A 1 33.90 -25.07 23.90
N GLY A 2 34.61 -24.03 23.44
CA GLY A 2 34.60 -22.73 24.14
C GLY A 2 34.72 -21.44 23.32
N LYS A 3 34.79 -21.51 21.98
CA LYS A 3 34.94 -20.30 21.14
C LYS A 3 33.65 -19.82 20.47
N TYR A 4 32.61 -20.67 20.41
CA TYR A 4 31.31 -20.34 19.81
C TYR A 4 30.35 -19.58 20.75
N LYS A 5 30.66 -19.43 22.04
CA LYS A 5 29.72 -18.83 23.02
C LYS A 5 29.94 -17.34 23.31
N LYS A 6 31.05 -16.75 22.82
CA LYS A 6 31.39 -15.33 23.05
C LYS A 6 31.30 -14.44 21.79
N ILE A 7 31.34 -15.02 20.60
CA ILE A 7 31.30 -14.29 19.31
C ILE A 7 29.94 -14.45 18.62
N GLN A 8 29.18 -15.51 18.92
CA GLN A 8 27.83 -15.75 18.40
C GLN A 8 26.78 -14.76 18.97
N THR A 9 27.03 -14.22 20.16
CA THR A 9 26.14 -13.30 20.88
C THR A 9 26.11 -11.86 20.34
N PRO A 10 27.24 -11.17 20.06
CA PRO A 10 27.19 -9.78 19.58
C PRO A 10 26.66 -9.65 18.15
N VAL A 11 26.98 -10.59 17.26
CA VAL A 11 26.52 -10.54 15.85
C VAL A 11 24.99 -10.67 15.78
N LEU A 12 24.41 -11.56 16.57
CA LEU A 12 22.97 -11.75 16.64
C LEU A 12 22.27 -10.52 17.26
N MET A 13 22.83 -9.94 18.32
CA MET A 13 22.27 -8.73 18.94
C MET A 13 22.36 -7.52 18.01
N ILE A 14 23.46 -7.35 17.30
CA ILE A 14 23.61 -6.28 16.31
C ILE A 14 22.58 -6.47 15.18
N ALA A 15 22.44 -7.67 14.62
CA ALA A 15 21.43 -7.95 13.60
C ALA A 15 20.00 -7.66 14.08
N LEU A 16 19.66 -8.06 15.30
CA LEU A 16 18.35 -7.78 15.90
C LEU A 16 18.12 -6.29 16.15
N LEU A 17 19.13 -5.55 16.60
CA LEU A 17 19.07 -4.10 16.79
C LEU A 17 18.92 -3.36 15.45
N PHE A 18 19.60 -3.80 14.39
CA PHE A 18 19.44 -3.26 13.04
C PHE A 18 18.04 -3.54 12.46
N ILE A 19 17.49 -4.74 12.68
CA ILE A 19 16.12 -5.05 12.26
C ILE A 19 15.12 -4.19 13.05
N PHE A 20 15.33 -4.03 14.36
CA PHE A 20 14.49 -3.20 15.21
C PHE A 20 14.53 -1.73 14.77
N THR A 21 15.70 -1.17 14.45
CA THR A 21 15.80 0.20 13.96
C THR A 21 15.15 0.36 12.58
N MET A 22 15.30 -0.59 11.66
CA MET A 22 14.67 -0.55 10.33
C MET A 22 13.13 -0.57 10.39
N VAL A 23 12.55 -1.35 11.30
CA VAL A 23 11.09 -1.39 11.53
C VAL A 23 10.59 -0.06 12.11
N ASN A 24 11.33 0.52 13.06
CA ASN A 24 10.98 1.83 13.64
C ASN A 24 11.22 3.01 12.67
N PHE A 25 12.07 2.83 11.66
CA PHE A 25 12.36 3.86 10.65
C PHE A 25 11.36 3.89 9.49
N GLY A 26 10.28 3.10 9.53
CA GLY A 26 9.18 3.17 8.57
C GLY A 26 9.54 2.73 7.14
N PHE A 27 10.62 1.95 6.96
CA PHE A 27 11.08 1.52 5.64
C PHE A 27 10.14 0.50 4.95
N LEU A 28 9.19 -0.07 5.70
CA LEU A 28 8.18 -1.00 5.19
C LEU A 28 6.82 -0.31 4.94
N ASP A 29 6.74 1.01 5.06
CA ASP A 29 5.46 1.68 4.88
C ASP A 29 5.07 1.67 3.39
N GLY A 30 4.02 0.92 3.10
CA GLY A 30 3.54 0.62 1.78
C GLY A 30 3.32 1.90 1.00
N LYS A 31 4.18 2.14 0.02
CA LYS A 31 3.96 3.15 -1.01
C LYS A 31 2.52 2.97 -1.49
N ALA A 32 1.74 4.07 -1.53
CA ALA A 32 0.41 4.13 -2.12
C ALA A 32 0.50 3.76 -3.61
N SER A 33 0.62 2.48 -3.86
CA SER A 33 0.79 1.89 -5.16
C SER A 33 -0.58 1.43 -5.62
N CYS A 34 -0.87 1.71 -6.87
CA CYS A 34 -2.08 1.27 -7.52
C CYS A 34 -1.95 -0.23 -7.84
N GLU A 35 -1.98 -1.08 -6.83
CA GLU A 35 -1.76 -2.52 -6.99
C GLU A 35 -2.83 -3.15 -7.91
N ARG A 36 -4.07 -2.66 -7.81
CA ARG A 36 -5.16 -3.03 -8.72
C ARG A 36 -5.72 -1.80 -9.42
N VAL A 37 -5.77 -1.87 -10.74
CA VAL A 37 -6.32 -0.84 -11.63
C VAL A 37 -7.63 -1.32 -12.23
N TYR A 38 -8.62 -0.44 -12.26
CA TYR A 38 -9.83 -0.59 -13.05
C TYR A 38 -9.85 0.49 -14.14
N VAL A 39 -10.31 0.10 -15.34
CA VAL A 39 -10.48 1.02 -16.47
C VAL A 39 -11.96 1.37 -16.56
N VAL A 40 -12.27 2.66 -16.41
CA VAL A 40 -13.63 3.19 -16.43
C VAL A 40 -14.35 2.83 -17.73
N ARG A 41 -15.60 2.38 -17.61
CA ARG A 41 -16.50 1.99 -18.69
C ARG A 41 -17.68 2.96 -18.79
N ILE A 42 -18.42 2.84 -19.89
CA ILE A 42 -19.62 3.65 -20.11
C ILE A 42 -20.66 3.37 -19.01
N GLY A 43 -21.23 4.43 -18.44
CA GLY A 43 -22.22 4.34 -17.37
C GLY A 43 -21.64 4.18 -15.96
N ASP A 44 -20.31 4.10 -15.81
CA ASP A 44 -19.69 4.06 -14.50
C ASP A 44 -19.84 5.38 -13.73
N SER A 45 -19.85 5.28 -12.41
CA SER A 45 -19.69 6.39 -11.48
C SER A 45 -18.68 5.99 -10.40
N CYS A 46 -18.04 6.97 -9.75
CA CYS A 46 -17.12 6.68 -8.64
C CYS A 46 -17.77 5.82 -7.55
N THR A 47 -19.04 6.08 -7.21
CA THR A 47 -19.76 5.32 -6.18
C THR A 47 -20.01 3.88 -6.60
N ALA A 48 -20.44 3.65 -7.84
CA ALA A 48 -20.67 2.30 -8.35
C ALA A 48 -19.36 1.49 -8.44
N ILE A 49 -18.27 2.10 -8.90
CA ILE A 49 -16.94 1.47 -8.93
C ILE A 49 -16.50 1.15 -7.49
N ALA A 50 -16.55 2.12 -6.58
CA ALA A 50 -16.13 1.91 -5.19
C ALA A 50 -16.90 0.75 -4.54
N GLN A 51 -18.23 0.72 -4.68
CA GLN A 51 -19.07 -0.36 -4.16
C GLN A 51 -18.72 -1.72 -4.78
N THR A 52 -18.47 -1.78 -6.08
CA THR A 52 -18.05 -3.02 -6.79
C THR A 52 -16.79 -3.62 -6.19
N PHE A 53 -15.88 -2.78 -5.68
CA PHE A 53 -14.63 -3.20 -5.07
C PHE A 53 -14.63 -3.17 -3.53
N ASN A 54 -15.82 -3.09 -2.91
CA ASN A 54 -16.00 -3.03 -1.45
C ASN A 54 -15.26 -1.87 -0.77
N LEU A 55 -15.16 -0.74 -1.46
CA LEU A 55 -14.61 0.51 -0.95
C LEU A 55 -15.72 1.49 -0.58
N SER A 56 -15.48 2.29 0.46
CA SER A 56 -16.26 3.52 0.62
C SER A 56 -15.87 4.51 -0.50
N THR A 57 -16.79 5.36 -0.94
CA THR A 57 -16.47 6.41 -1.93
C THR A 57 -15.33 7.30 -1.45
N ALA A 58 -15.27 7.61 -0.14
CA ALA A 58 -14.21 8.41 0.45
C ALA A 58 -12.83 7.73 0.34
N THR A 59 -12.76 6.43 0.63
CA THR A 59 -11.52 5.64 0.47
C THR A 59 -11.10 5.52 -0.99
N PHE A 60 -12.06 5.35 -1.89
CA PHE A 60 -11.78 5.30 -3.32
C PHE A 60 -11.21 6.63 -3.84
N VAL A 61 -11.80 7.77 -3.45
CA VAL A 61 -11.27 9.09 -3.82
C VAL A 61 -9.91 9.36 -3.17
N SER A 62 -9.70 8.98 -1.91
CA SER A 62 -8.40 9.19 -1.25
C SER A 62 -7.27 8.39 -1.91
N ARG A 63 -7.57 7.22 -2.50
CA ARG A 63 -6.60 6.42 -3.28
C ARG A 63 -6.33 7.00 -4.66
N ASN A 64 -7.20 7.87 -5.16
CA ASN A 64 -7.11 8.47 -6.48
C ASN A 64 -7.08 10.01 -6.34
N PRO A 65 -6.00 10.59 -5.80
CA PRO A 65 -5.96 12.00 -5.40
C PRO A 65 -6.17 13.00 -6.54
N ASN A 66 -5.98 12.59 -7.80
CA ASN A 66 -6.22 13.42 -8.98
C ASN A 66 -7.58 13.16 -9.66
N LEU A 67 -8.42 12.30 -9.06
CA LEU A 67 -9.70 11.92 -9.65
C LEU A 67 -10.77 12.98 -9.37
N ASN A 68 -11.34 13.53 -10.43
CA ASN A 68 -12.58 14.29 -10.37
C ASN A 68 -13.77 13.37 -10.70
N CYS A 69 -14.60 13.07 -9.71
CA CYS A 69 -15.76 12.18 -9.90
C CYS A 69 -16.90 12.76 -10.74
N ILE A 70 -16.92 14.08 -10.94
CA ILE A 70 -17.90 14.75 -11.82
C ILE A 70 -17.47 14.62 -13.29
N GLU A 71 -16.17 14.52 -13.54
CA GLU A 71 -15.56 14.46 -14.88
C GLU A 71 -14.95 13.08 -15.17
N LEU A 72 -15.52 12.02 -14.58
CA LEU A 72 -15.08 10.65 -14.82
C LEU A 72 -15.31 10.29 -16.30
N PHE A 73 -14.27 9.79 -16.97
CA PHE A 73 -14.34 9.49 -18.41
C PHE A 73 -13.96 8.05 -18.73
N VAL A 74 -14.55 7.51 -19.80
CA VAL A 74 -14.29 6.14 -20.28
C VAL A 74 -12.82 5.99 -20.66
N GLY A 75 -12.20 4.91 -20.22
CA GLY A 75 -10.77 4.65 -20.42
C GLY A 75 -9.85 5.19 -19.33
N GLN A 76 -10.37 6.00 -18.39
CA GLN A 76 -9.59 6.47 -17.25
C GLN A 76 -9.18 5.31 -16.34
N TRP A 77 -7.94 5.34 -15.85
CA TRP A 77 -7.40 4.35 -14.93
C TRP A 77 -7.59 4.82 -13.49
N VAL A 78 -8.18 3.95 -12.66
CA VAL A 78 -8.43 4.22 -11.23
C VAL A 78 -7.98 3.06 -10.36
N CYS A 79 -7.47 3.36 -9.18
CA CYS A 79 -7.01 2.41 -8.19
C CYS A 79 -8.16 1.87 -7.36
N VAL A 80 -8.24 0.54 -7.24
CA VAL A 80 -9.39 -0.16 -6.63
C VAL A 80 -9.00 -1.21 -5.59
N SER A 81 -7.75 -1.22 -5.11
CA SER A 81 -7.38 -2.08 -3.98
C SER A 81 -8.17 -1.72 -2.71
N PRO A 82 -8.63 -2.71 -1.91
CA PRO A 82 -9.37 -2.46 -0.68
C PRO A 82 -8.51 -1.69 0.32
#